data_AF-A0A8J3ZIP6-F1
#
_entry.id   AF-A0A8J3ZIP6-F1
#
_cell.length_a   1.000
_cell.length_b   1.000
_cell.length_c   1.000
_cell.angle_alpha   90.00
_cell.angle_beta   90.00
_cell.angle_gamma   90.00
#
_symmetry.space_group_name_H-M   'P 1'
#
loop_
_entity.id
_entity.type
_entity.pdbx_description
1 polymer ?
#
loop_
_entity_poly.entity_id
_entity_poly.type
_entity_poly.pdbx_seq_one_letter_code
_entity_poly.pdbx_strand_id
1 'polypeptide(L)'
;MIKYHAAVTYDLYFWPSGAADDIFRLADQLAEEEAEDLAPDARVLTFRAELLRRWPDLADHLEPWHHDAEWITPGGRTDLADRYVLLTLPYSWHGISALPALAGWYGLDCYNPQAEQLVASRLRLQASDSGGPADITEIEGQVADNHVVRLCQQVSAFINYRYDELDEVALVGALDDTDDQASDAWFEYPLQGAPPLTIRLAQSSDGTRVSVRIEGSMDLVLATRIESLLDIL
;
A
#
# COMPACT_ATOMS: atom_id res chain seq x y z
N MET A 1 -12.53 17.08 37.68
CA MET A 1 -12.87 15.75 37.12
C MET A 1 -12.65 15.85 35.62
N ILE A 2 -11.44 15.52 35.17
CA ILE A 2 -11.05 15.58 33.76
C ILE A 2 -11.70 14.37 33.08
N LYS A 3 -12.62 14.62 32.15
CA LYS A 3 -13.16 13.55 31.29
C LYS A 3 -12.05 13.13 30.35
N TYR A 4 -11.44 11.98 30.60
CA TYR A 4 -10.68 11.27 29.58
C TYR A 4 -11.66 10.87 28.48
N HIS A 5 -11.63 11.58 27.35
CA HIS A 5 -12.11 10.99 26.12
C HIS A 5 -11.15 9.83 25.84
N ALA A 6 -11.64 8.59 25.87
CA ALA A 6 -10.94 7.50 25.22
C ALA A 6 -10.76 7.91 23.76
N ALA A 7 -9.55 8.35 23.41
CA ALA A 7 -9.18 8.57 22.03
C ALA A 7 -9.29 7.19 21.38
N VAL A 8 -10.16 7.07 20.36
CA VAL A 8 -10.23 5.86 19.57
C VAL A 8 -8.89 5.72 18.87
N THR A 9 -8.14 4.68 19.24
CA THR A 9 -6.87 4.31 18.60
C THR A 9 -7.11 3.25 17.54
N TYR A 10 -6.17 3.14 16.63
CA TYR A 10 -6.18 2.25 15.49
C TYR A 10 -4.81 1.57 15.43
N ASP A 11 -4.82 0.25 15.40
CA ASP A 11 -3.60 -0.56 15.50
C ASP A 11 -3.29 -1.20 14.15
N LEU A 12 -2.02 -1.14 13.76
CA LEU A 12 -1.53 -1.80 12.55
C LEU A 12 -0.29 -2.61 12.87
N TYR A 13 -0.30 -3.86 12.42
CA TYR A 13 0.79 -4.80 12.64
C TYR A 13 1.48 -5.06 11.31
N PHE A 14 2.81 -5.06 11.33
CA PHE A 14 3.64 -5.28 10.15
C PHE A 14 4.70 -6.33 10.46
N TRP A 15 4.82 -7.32 9.61
CA TRP A 15 5.80 -8.41 9.76
C TRP A 15 6.25 -8.93 8.40
N PRO A 16 7.39 -9.65 8.32
CA PRO A 16 7.87 -10.24 7.07
C PRO A 16 6.82 -11.07 6.34
N SER A 17 6.64 -10.81 5.04
CA SER A 17 5.59 -11.48 4.27
C SER A 17 5.71 -13.00 4.28
N GLY A 18 4.58 -13.67 4.52
CA GLY A 18 4.53 -15.13 4.59
C GLY A 18 5.13 -15.74 5.86
N ALA A 19 5.39 -14.94 6.89
CA ALA A 19 5.84 -15.45 8.19
C ALA A 19 4.73 -16.11 9.02
N ALA A 20 3.46 -15.87 8.70
CA ALA A 20 2.31 -16.36 9.45
C ALA A 20 1.52 -17.41 8.66
N ASP A 21 1.37 -18.62 9.22
CA ASP A 21 0.37 -19.59 8.78
C ASP A 21 -1.02 -19.28 9.39
N ASP A 22 -1.03 -18.69 10.60
CA ASP A 22 -2.22 -18.22 11.31
C ASP A 22 -2.03 -16.75 11.71
N ILE A 23 -2.72 -15.87 11.00
CA ILE A 23 -2.61 -14.41 11.13
C ILE A 23 -3.14 -13.93 12.48
N PHE A 24 -4.25 -14.51 12.95
CA PHE A 24 -4.88 -14.08 14.20
C PHE A 24 -4.03 -14.47 15.39
N ARG A 25 -3.50 -15.70 15.39
CA ARG A 25 -2.57 -16.14 16.42
C ARG A 25 -1.32 -15.28 16.46
N LEU A 26 -0.72 -14.97 15.30
CA LEU A 26 0.47 -14.13 15.28
C LEU A 26 0.15 -12.72 15.80
N ALA A 27 -0.94 -12.10 15.37
CA ALA A 27 -1.32 -10.78 15.85
C ALA A 27 -1.56 -10.74 17.36
N ASP A 28 -2.20 -11.77 17.92
CA ASP A 28 -2.42 -11.93 19.37
C ASP A 28 -1.09 -12.05 20.13
N GLN A 29 -0.16 -12.89 19.63
CA GLN A 29 1.19 -13.02 20.20
C GLN A 29 1.96 -11.69 20.16
N LEU A 30 1.93 -10.98 19.02
CA LEU A 30 2.64 -9.70 18.88
C LEU A 30 2.07 -8.61 19.79
N ALA A 31 0.75 -8.61 20.05
CA ALA A 31 0.13 -7.69 21.00
C ALA A 31 0.61 -7.91 22.44
N GLU A 32 1.06 -9.13 22.78
CA GLU A 32 1.67 -9.48 24.06
C GLU A 32 3.21 -9.38 24.05
N GLU A 33 3.81 -8.80 23.00
CA GLU A 33 5.25 -8.75 22.75
C GLU A 33 5.92 -10.14 22.61
N GLU A 34 5.15 -11.17 22.27
CA GLU A 34 5.64 -12.52 22.00
C GLU A 34 5.93 -12.68 20.49
N ALA A 35 7.21 -12.75 20.12
CA ALA A 35 7.63 -12.91 18.72
C ALA A 35 8.68 -14.01 18.52
N GLU A 36 8.63 -15.06 19.36
CA GLU A 36 9.60 -16.17 19.32
C GLU A 36 9.56 -16.92 17.99
N ASP A 37 8.37 -17.05 17.41
CA ASP A 37 8.11 -17.72 16.14
C ASP A 37 8.47 -16.84 14.92
N LEU A 38 8.76 -15.55 15.12
CA LEU A 38 9.05 -14.59 14.06
C LEU A 38 10.56 -14.32 13.95
N ALA A 39 11.20 -14.79 12.90
CA ALA A 39 12.63 -14.55 12.70
C ALA A 39 12.95 -13.05 12.51
N PRO A 40 14.07 -12.54 13.06
CA PRO A 40 14.56 -11.19 12.76
C PRO A 40 14.78 -10.97 11.27
N ASP A 41 14.42 -9.78 10.78
CA ASP A 41 14.50 -9.42 9.37
C ASP A 41 14.92 -7.95 9.19
N ALA A 42 16.03 -7.73 8.47
CA ALA A 42 16.55 -6.40 8.20
C ALA A 42 15.55 -5.49 7.44
N ARG A 43 14.58 -6.08 6.73
CA ARG A 43 13.52 -5.33 6.03
C ARG A 43 12.61 -4.60 7.01
N VAL A 44 12.37 -5.16 8.19
CA VAL A 44 11.58 -4.55 9.27
C VAL A 44 12.27 -3.29 9.79
N LEU A 45 13.59 -3.37 10.04
CA LEU A 45 14.37 -2.20 10.47
C LEU A 45 14.41 -1.11 9.38
N THR A 46 14.53 -1.51 8.12
CA THR A 46 14.56 -0.55 6.99
C THR A 46 13.21 0.15 6.83
N PHE A 47 12.11 -0.60 6.93
CA PHE A 47 10.75 -0.07 6.94
C PHE A 47 10.55 0.92 8.11
N ARG A 48 10.99 0.55 9.31
CA ARG A 48 10.91 1.41 10.50
C ARG A 48 11.66 2.73 10.29
N ALA A 49 12.89 2.67 9.79
CA ALA A 49 13.68 3.87 9.51
C ALA A 49 12.98 4.77 8.49
N GLU A 50 12.34 4.19 7.48
CA GLU A 50 11.59 4.94 6.46
C GLU A 50 10.31 5.57 7.02
N LEU A 51 9.58 4.88 7.90
CA LEU A 51 8.45 5.44 8.63
C LEU A 51 8.87 6.70 9.40
N LEU A 52 9.94 6.61 10.18
CA LEU A 52 10.45 7.73 10.98
C LEU A 52 11.02 8.87 10.12
N ARG A 53 11.60 8.55 8.95
CA ARG A 53 12.09 9.55 8.01
C ARG A 53 10.95 10.35 7.39
N ARG A 54 9.83 9.71 7.05
CA ARG A 54 8.67 10.35 6.41
C ARG A 54 7.74 11.01 7.42
N TRP A 55 7.57 10.38 8.57
CA TRP A 55 6.68 10.82 9.64
C TRP A 55 7.41 10.71 10.99
N PRO A 56 8.25 11.69 11.34
CA PRO A 56 8.97 11.69 12.61
C PRO A 56 8.07 11.57 13.83
N ASP A 57 6.84 12.11 13.75
CA ASP A 57 5.83 12.05 14.80
C ASP A 57 5.35 10.62 15.12
N LEU A 58 5.65 9.63 14.27
CA LEU A 58 5.35 8.22 14.54
C LEU A 58 6.26 7.59 15.60
N ALA A 59 7.33 8.27 16.01
CA ALA A 59 8.27 7.74 16.99
C ALA A 59 7.60 7.30 18.29
N ASP A 60 6.62 8.06 18.77
CA ASP A 60 5.88 7.78 20.01
C ASP A 60 4.76 6.74 19.82
N HIS A 61 4.52 6.28 18.59
CA HIS A 61 3.46 5.37 18.22
C HIS A 61 3.97 4.00 17.74
N LEU A 62 5.30 3.82 17.70
CA LEU A 62 5.98 2.65 17.14
C LEU A 62 6.42 1.67 18.23
N GLU A 63 5.84 0.48 18.20
CA GLU A 63 6.23 -0.65 19.02
C GLU A 63 6.78 -1.79 18.13
N PRO A 64 7.62 -2.69 18.67
CA PRO A 64 8.31 -2.55 19.95
C PRO A 64 9.37 -1.45 19.82
N TRP A 65 9.74 -0.78 20.91
CA TRP A 65 10.65 0.37 20.85
C TRP A 65 12.07 0.00 20.36
N HIS A 66 12.72 0.89 19.59
CA HIS A 66 14.10 0.71 19.11
C HIS A 66 15.02 1.78 19.72
N HIS A 67 16.23 1.39 20.11
CA HIS A 67 17.15 2.08 21.03
C HIS A 67 17.71 3.45 20.62
N ASP A 68 17.23 4.10 19.55
CA ASP A 68 17.78 5.39 19.11
C ASP A 68 17.31 6.60 19.97
N ALA A 69 16.51 6.36 21.00
CA ALA A 69 16.23 7.32 22.05
C ALA A 69 16.57 6.69 23.41
N GLU A 70 17.19 7.47 24.31
CA GLU A 70 17.79 7.09 25.60
C GLU A 70 16.83 6.54 26.67
N TRP A 71 15.78 5.81 26.29
CA TRP A 71 14.75 5.26 27.16
C TRP A 71 14.65 3.74 26.99
N ILE A 72 14.71 3.04 28.12
CA ILE A 72 14.64 1.57 28.22
C ILE A 72 13.15 1.19 28.24
N THR A 73 12.75 0.21 27.42
CA THR A 73 11.40 -0.40 27.47
C THR A 73 11.07 -0.90 28.87
N PRO A 74 9.81 -0.84 29.32
CA PRO A 74 9.37 -1.55 30.52
C PRO A 74 9.35 -3.06 30.23
N GLY A 75 10.50 -3.71 30.27
CA GLY A 75 10.67 -5.13 29.91
C GLY A 75 12.10 -5.52 29.52
N GLY A 76 12.93 -4.55 29.11
CA GLY A 76 14.37 -4.75 28.87
C GLY A 76 14.73 -5.63 27.67
N ARG A 77 13.76 -6.02 26.83
CA ARG A 77 14.01 -6.73 25.58
C ARG A 77 14.33 -5.74 24.47
N THR A 78 15.42 -6.01 23.77
CA THR A 78 15.99 -5.14 22.73
C THR A 78 15.99 -5.82 21.35
N ASP A 79 15.43 -7.02 21.27
CA ASP A 79 15.58 -8.00 20.19
C ASP A 79 14.30 -8.21 19.36
N LEU A 80 13.31 -7.35 19.56
CA LEU A 80 11.99 -7.45 18.92
C LEU A 80 11.81 -6.46 17.77
N ALA A 81 12.54 -5.34 17.79
CA ALA A 81 12.37 -4.24 16.84
C ALA A 81 12.81 -4.57 15.41
N ASP A 82 13.54 -5.67 15.22
CA ASP A 82 13.91 -6.22 13.92
C ASP A 82 12.97 -7.35 13.46
N ARG A 83 11.93 -7.71 14.25
CA ARG A 83 11.00 -8.80 13.92
C ARG A 83 9.67 -8.29 13.38
N TYR A 84 9.12 -7.25 14.00
CA TYR A 84 7.84 -6.66 13.59
C TYR A 84 7.80 -5.16 13.90
N VAL A 85 6.77 -4.50 13.36
CA VAL A 85 6.35 -3.16 13.74
C VAL A 85 4.88 -3.19 14.12
N LEU A 86 4.53 -2.56 15.24
CA LEU A 86 3.17 -2.26 15.67
C LEU A 86 3.04 -0.73 15.71
N LEU A 87 1.98 -0.22 15.09
CA LEU A 87 1.63 1.19 15.11
C LEU A 87 0.29 1.39 15.80
N THR A 88 0.28 2.10 16.93
CA THR A 88 -0.95 2.52 17.62
C THR A 88 -1.20 4.00 17.36
N LEU A 89 -2.09 4.29 16.40
CA LEU A 89 -2.36 5.63 15.90
C LEU A 89 -3.67 6.19 16.44
N PRO A 90 -3.78 7.50 16.69
CA PRO A 90 -5.09 8.11 16.90
C PRO A 90 -5.91 8.03 15.60
N TYR A 91 -7.22 7.79 15.69
CA TYR A 91 -8.11 7.70 14.52
C TYR A 91 -8.07 8.95 13.61
N SER A 92 -7.67 10.10 14.15
CA SER A 92 -7.49 11.35 13.41
C SER A 92 -6.19 11.44 12.61
N TRP A 93 -5.33 10.42 12.65
CA TRP A 93 -4.07 10.44 11.92
C TRP A 93 -4.32 10.35 10.41
N HIS A 94 -3.70 11.27 9.65
CA HIS A 94 -3.88 11.35 8.21
C HIS A 94 -2.77 10.58 7.52
N GLY A 95 -3.12 9.70 6.57
CA GLY A 95 -2.16 8.89 5.82
C GLY A 95 -2.16 7.40 6.15
N ILE A 96 -3.13 6.90 6.93
CA ILE A 96 -3.25 5.48 7.33
C ILE A 96 -3.18 4.56 6.11
N SER A 97 -3.82 4.95 5.00
CA SER A 97 -3.83 4.19 3.75
C SER A 97 -2.45 4.05 3.09
N ALA A 98 -1.47 4.89 3.42
CA ALA A 98 -0.12 4.82 2.87
C ALA A 98 0.76 3.76 3.55
N LEU A 99 0.41 3.34 4.78
CA LEU A 99 1.24 2.44 5.59
C LEU A 99 1.25 0.99 5.07
N PRO A 100 0.12 0.35 4.73
CA PRO A 100 0.12 -1.02 4.22
C PRO A 100 0.90 -1.15 2.91
N ALA A 101 0.78 -0.16 2.04
CA ALA A 101 1.49 -0.17 0.78
C ALA A 101 3.00 0.02 1.00
N LEU A 102 3.43 0.99 1.82
CA LEU A 102 4.84 1.14 2.21
C LEU A 102 5.40 -0.16 2.80
N ALA A 103 4.65 -0.86 3.64
CA ALA A 103 5.06 -2.17 4.17
C ALA A 103 5.25 -3.20 3.06
N GLY A 104 4.34 -3.21 2.07
CA GLY A 104 4.45 -4.00 0.85
C GLY A 104 5.80 -3.85 0.15
N TRP A 105 6.38 -2.64 0.07
CA TRP A 105 7.70 -2.37 -0.54
C TRP A 105 8.87 -3.02 0.14
N TYR A 106 8.76 -3.20 1.45
CA TYR A 106 9.76 -3.90 2.24
C TYR A 106 9.46 -5.40 2.30
N GLY A 107 8.49 -5.90 1.53
CA GLY A 107 8.07 -7.30 1.58
C GLY A 107 7.54 -7.67 2.95
N LEU A 108 6.77 -6.77 3.56
CA LEU A 108 6.07 -6.97 4.82
C LEU A 108 4.57 -7.05 4.55
N ASP A 109 3.89 -7.93 5.28
CA ASP A 109 2.44 -7.97 5.33
C ASP A 109 1.94 -6.97 6.37
N CYS A 110 0.79 -6.36 6.13
CA CYS A 110 0.14 -5.44 7.06
C CYS A 110 -1.20 -6.04 7.52
N TYR A 111 -1.41 -6.10 8.83
CA TYR A 111 -2.67 -6.56 9.41
C TYR A 111 -3.34 -5.48 10.25
N ASN A 112 -4.64 -5.36 10.04
CA ASN A 112 -5.54 -4.47 10.75
C ASN A 112 -6.55 -5.34 11.54
N PRO A 113 -6.38 -5.49 12.87
CA PRO A 113 -7.31 -6.28 13.69
C PRO A 113 -8.70 -5.64 13.79
N GLN A 114 -8.83 -4.32 13.69
CA GLN A 114 -10.13 -3.64 13.76
C GLN A 114 -11.03 -3.95 12.56
N ALA A 115 -10.45 -4.31 11.40
CA ALA A 115 -11.20 -4.76 10.23
C ALA A 115 -10.96 -6.24 9.87
N GLU A 116 -10.20 -6.96 10.70
CA GLU A 116 -9.75 -8.34 10.44
C GLU A 116 -9.15 -8.52 9.04
N GLN A 117 -8.39 -7.52 8.57
CA GLN A 117 -7.91 -7.45 7.20
C GLN A 117 -6.39 -7.62 7.13
N LEU A 118 -5.95 -8.56 6.30
CA LEU A 118 -4.55 -8.69 5.89
C LEU A 118 -4.36 -8.05 4.50
N VAL A 119 -3.41 -7.14 4.41
CA VAL A 119 -2.86 -6.62 3.14
C VAL A 119 -1.50 -7.29 2.94
N ALA A 120 -1.49 -8.35 2.13
CA ALA A 120 -0.27 -9.09 1.83
C ALA A 120 0.61 -8.33 0.83
N SER A 121 1.93 -8.38 0.99
CA SER A 121 2.83 -7.79 0.00
C SER A 121 2.69 -8.50 -1.35
N ARG A 122 2.43 -7.72 -2.41
CA ARG A 122 2.41 -8.21 -3.81
C ARG A 122 3.82 -8.45 -4.38
N LEU A 123 4.90 -8.09 -3.67
CA LEU A 123 6.30 -8.37 -4.09
C LEU A 123 6.67 -9.87 -4.07
N ARG A 124 5.72 -10.77 -3.80
CA ARG A 124 5.90 -12.22 -3.97
C ARG A 124 6.21 -12.64 -5.42
N LEU A 125 5.96 -11.77 -6.40
CA LEU A 125 6.23 -12.02 -7.82
C LEU A 125 7.02 -10.85 -8.42
N GLN A 126 8.34 -10.81 -8.18
CA GLN A 126 9.40 -10.29 -9.08
C GLN A 126 10.67 -10.02 -8.26
N ALA A 127 11.31 -11.08 -7.78
CA ALA A 127 12.71 -10.98 -7.39
C ALA A 127 13.55 -10.87 -8.67
N SER A 128 13.78 -9.64 -9.14
CA SER A 128 14.88 -9.32 -10.04
C SER A 128 15.75 -8.25 -9.40
N ASP A 129 16.85 -8.77 -8.89
CA ASP A 129 18.08 -8.16 -8.40
C ASP A 129 18.39 -6.77 -9.01
N SER A 130 18.19 -5.68 -8.25
CA SER A 130 18.84 -4.36 -8.46
C SER A 130 18.55 -3.41 -7.29
N GLY A 131 19.55 -3.19 -6.43
CA GLY A 131 19.50 -2.23 -5.32
C GLY A 131 19.48 -0.77 -5.80
N GLY A 132 18.33 -0.13 -5.64
CA GLY A 132 18.03 1.30 -5.74
C GLY A 132 16.59 1.54 -5.25
N PRO A 133 16.14 2.76 -4.95
CA PRO A 133 14.70 3.00 -4.75
C PRO A 133 14.01 2.62 -6.07
N ALA A 134 13.34 1.47 -6.08
CA ALA A 134 12.73 0.92 -7.28
C ALA A 134 11.57 1.83 -7.69
N ASP A 135 11.73 2.55 -8.80
CA ASP A 135 10.62 3.20 -9.48
C ASP A 135 9.59 2.14 -9.84
N ILE A 136 8.35 2.35 -9.41
CA ILE A 136 7.24 1.47 -9.77
C ILE A 136 6.92 1.79 -11.20
N THR A 137 7.04 0.80 -12.09
CA THR A 137 6.81 1.02 -13.52
C THR A 137 5.43 0.61 -13.96
N GLU A 138 4.72 -0.18 -13.15
CA GLU A 138 3.47 -0.83 -13.53
C GLU A 138 2.60 -1.15 -12.31
N ILE A 139 1.30 -0.87 -12.41
CA ILE A 139 0.26 -1.31 -11.48
C ILE A 139 -0.89 -1.91 -12.29
N GLU A 140 -1.40 -3.05 -11.85
CA GLU A 140 -2.56 -3.71 -12.45
C GLU A 140 -3.72 -3.85 -11.47
N GLY A 141 -4.94 -3.83 -12.01
CA GLY A 141 -6.16 -4.05 -11.25
C GLY A 141 -7.38 -4.17 -12.16
N GLN A 142 -8.56 -4.22 -11.55
CA GLN A 142 -9.83 -4.28 -12.26
C GLN A 142 -10.82 -3.32 -11.62
N VAL A 143 -11.58 -2.60 -12.43
CA VAL A 143 -12.63 -1.68 -11.99
C VAL A 143 -13.96 -2.03 -12.66
N ALA A 144 -15.07 -1.58 -12.09
CA ALA A 144 -16.35 -1.64 -12.81
C ALA A 144 -16.32 -0.72 -14.04
N ASP A 145 -16.96 -1.14 -15.14
CA ASP A 145 -17.00 -0.37 -16.41
C ASP A 145 -17.46 1.08 -16.22
N ASN A 146 -18.51 1.28 -15.42
CA ASN A 146 -19.04 2.61 -15.10
C ASN A 146 -18.11 3.47 -14.21
N HIS A 147 -16.99 2.94 -13.74
CA HIS A 147 -15.99 3.65 -12.94
C HIS A 147 -14.72 4.04 -13.71
N VAL A 148 -14.58 3.65 -14.98
CA VAL A 148 -13.39 3.96 -15.81
C VAL A 148 -13.14 5.48 -15.88
N VAL A 149 -14.17 6.27 -16.18
CA VAL A 149 -14.03 7.74 -16.23
C VAL A 149 -13.56 8.30 -14.88
N ARG A 150 -14.11 7.79 -13.78
CA ARG A 150 -13.75 8.23 -12.42
C ARG A 150 -12.31 7.85 -12.08
N LEU A 151 -11.86 6.66 -12.46
CA LEU A 151 -10.48 6.23 -12.35
C LEU A 151 -9.56 7.20 -13.09
N CYS A 152 -9.81 7.46 -14.37
CA CYS A 152 -8.98 8.36 -15.18
C CYS A 152 -8.91 9.78 -14.58
N GLN A 153 -10.03 10.32 -14.10
CA GLN A 153 -10.08 11.62 -13.42
C GLN A 153 -9.21 11.64 -12.15
N GLN A 154 -9.29 10.62 -11.31
CA GLN A 154 -8.54 10.57 -10.05
C GLN A 154 -7.04 10.34 -10.27
N VAL A 155 -6.65 9.44 -11.19
CA VAL A 155 -5.25 9.25 -11.58
C VAL A 155 -4.67 10.54 -12.16
N SER A 156 -5.42 11.21 -13.04
CA SER A 156 -5.05 12.51 -13.59
C SER A 156 -4.80 13.56 -12.51
N ALA A 157 -5.65 13.61 -11.49
CA ALA A 157 -5.48 14.52 -10.35
C ALA A 157 -4.20 14.23 -9.56
N PHE A 158 -3.82 12.95 -9.39
CA PHE A 158 -2.59 12.58 -8.68
C PHE A 158 -1.32 13.06 -9.38
N ILE A 159 -1.33 13.11 -10.71
CA ILE A 159 -0.18 13.54 -11.53
C ILE A 159 -0.32 14.97 -12.06
N ASN A 160 -1.28 15.75 -11.54
CA ASN A 160 -1.56 17.12 -11.99
C ASN A 160 -1.81 17.25 -13.50
N TYR A 161 -2.40 16.22 -14.12
CA TYR A 161 -2.88 16.24 -15.49
C TYR A 161 -4.29 16.84 -15.52
N ARG A 162 -4.55 17.77 -16.45
CA ARG A 162 -5.84 18.46 -16.55
C ARG A 162 -6.80 17.67 -17.43
N TYR A 163 -7.45 16.69 -16.82
CA TYR A 163 -8.53 15.91 -17.43
C TYR A 163 -9.73 16.82 -17.76
N ASP A 164 -10.20 16.79 -19.00
CA ASP A 164 -11.32 17.57 -19.53
C ASP A 164 -12.25 16.74 -20.43
N GLU A 165 -13.23 17.40 -21.06
CA GLU A 165 -14.26 16.74 -21.86
C GLU A 165 -13.70 15.96 -23.07
N LEU A 166 -12.55 16.38 -23.62
CA LEU A 166 -11.93 15.66 -24.73
C LEU A 166 -11.38 14.31 -24.28
N ASP A 167 -10.90 14.22 -23.04
CA ASP A 167 -10.45 12.97 -22.46
C ASP A 167 -11.61 11.98 -22.29
N GLU A 168 -12.79 12.46 -21.86
CA GLU A 168 -13.99 11.61 -21.77
C GLU A 168 -14.45 11.12 -23.15
N VAL A 169 -14.42 12.00 -24.16
CA VAL A 169 -14.77 11.62 -25.54
C VAL A 169 -13.82 10.54 -26.07
N ALA A 170 -12.54 10.56 -25.70
CA ALA A 170 -11.57 9.55 -26.11
C ALA A 170 -11.88 8.15 -25.56
N LEU A 171 -12.63 8.06 -24.44
CA LEU A 171 -13.05 6.78 -23.84
C LEU A 171 -14.33 6.22 -24.46
N VAL A 172 -15.09 7.01 -25.22
CA VAL A 172 -16.35 6.57 -25.82
C VAL A 172 -16.08 5.51 -26.89
N GLY A 173 -16.57 4.29 -26.68
CA GLY A 173 -16.36 3.14 -27.58
C GLY A 173 -14.92 2.61 -27.57
N ALA A 174 -14.05 3.13 -26.71
CA ALA A 174 -12.65 2.73 -26.62
C ALA A 174 -12.46 1.26 -26.24
N LEU A 175 -13.44 0.68 -25.53
CA LEU A 175 -13.37 -0.69 -25.02
C LEU A 175 -14.03 -1.71 -25.95
N ASP A 176 -14.76 -1.28 -26.98
CA ASP A 176 -15.63 -2.16 -27.79
C ASP A 176 -14.85 -3.29 -28.48
N ASP A 177 -13.59 -3.03 -28.85
CA ASP A 177 -12.70 -3.96 -29.54
C ASP A 177 -11.51 -4.43 -28.67
N THR A 178 -11.59 -4.25 -27.34
CA THR A 178 -10.49 -4.61 -26.42
C THR A 178 -10.70 -5.96 -25.73
N ASP A 179 -9.60 -6.67 -25.43
CA ASP A 179 -9.61 -7.99 -24.79
C ASP A 179 -8.36 -8.15 -23.90
N ASP A 180 -8.57 -8.38 -22.60
CA ASP A 180 -7.48 -8.51 -21.63
C ASP A 180 -6.64 -9.78 -21.79
N GLN A 181 -7.13 -10.77 -22.55
CA GLN A 181 -6.39 -11.99 -22.90
C GLN A 181 -5.46 -11.81 -24.09
N ALA A 182 -5.68 -10.79 -24.91
CA ALA A 182 -4.87 -10.48 -26.07
C ALA A 182 -3.90 -9.34 -25.75
N SER A 183 -2.60 -9.62 -25.87
CA SER A 183 -1.53 -8.67 -25.51
C SER A 183 -1.53 -7.37 -26.33
N ASP A 184 -2.15 -7.37 -27.50
CA ASP A 184 -2.23 -6.26 -28.45
C ASP A 184 -3.64 -5.63 -28.54
N ALA A 185 -4.61 -6.12 -27.77
CA ALA A 185 -6.00 -5.64 -27.77
C ALA A 185 -6.31 -4.75 -26.55
N TRP A 186 -5.35 -3.92 -26.14
CA TRP A 186 -5.54 -2.94 -25.06
C TRP A 186 -5.69 -1.54 -25.63
N PHE A 187 -6.66 -0.79 -25.13
CA PHE A 187 -6.76 0.63 -25.39
C PHE A 187 -5.72 1.38 -24.56
N GLU A 188 -4.90 2.21 -25.21
CA GLU A 188 -3.84 2.97 -24.56
C GLU A 188 -4.22 4.45 -24.44
N TYR A 189 -4.11 4.98 -23.21
CA TYR A 189 -4.44 6.35 -22.89
C TYR A 189 -3.27 7.07 -22.20
N PRO A 190 -2.48 7.88 -22.94
CA PRO A 190 -1.34 8.60 -22.37
C PRO A 190 -1.80 9.83 -21.58
N LEU A 191 -1.38 9.92 -20.31
CA LEU A 191 -1.58 11.07 -19.45
C LEU A 191 -0.27 11.86 -19.29
N GLN A 192 -0.24 13.06 -19.85
CA GLN A 192 0.95 13.92 -19.89
C GLN A 192 1.15 14.73 -18.60
N GLY A 193 0.89 14.11 -17.44
CA GLY A 193 1.12 14.71 -16.12
C GLY A 193 2.58 14.67 -15.67
N ALA A 194 2.80 14.92 -14.39
CA ALA A 194 4.08 14.82 -13.72
C ALA A 194 3.96 13.87 -12.50
N PRO A 195 4.48 12.63 -12.56
CA PRO A 195 5.13 12.00 -13.72
C PRO A 195 4.13 11.66 -14.85
N PRO A 196 4.60 11.49 -16.10
CA PRO A 196 3.76 11.01 -17.19
C PRO A 196 3.43 9.54 -16.99
N LEU A 197 2.16 9.17 -17.18
CA LEU A 197 1.66 7.80 -17.05
C LEU A 197 0.91 7.39 -18.31
N THR A 198 0.81 6.10 -18.57
CA THR A 198 -0.06 5.52 -19.59
C THR A 198 -1.06 4.59 -18.91
N ILE A 199 -2.36 4.84 -19.10
CA ILE A 199 -3.41 3.92 -18.67
C ILE A 199 -3.73 3.00 -19.85
N ARG A 200 -3.60 1.69 -19.65
CA ARG A 200 -4.10 0.66 -20.55
C ARG A 200 -5.39 0.07 -20.00
N LEU A 201 -6.40 -0.02 -20.86
CA LEU A 201 -7.72 -0.55 -20.53
C LEU A 201 -8.09 -1.68 -21.48
N ALA A 202 -8.67 -2.75 -20.96
CA ALA A 202 -9.25 -3.81 -21.78
C ALA A 202 -10.49 -4.42 -21.11
N GLN A 203 -11.44 -4.91 -21.90
CA GLN A 203 -12.55 -5.67 -21.34
C GLN A 203 -12.05 -6.96 -20.69
N SER A 204 -12.53 -7.23 -19.47
CA SER A 204 -12.36 -8.54 -18.85
C SER A 204 -13.13 -9.58 -19.65
N SER A 205 -12.60 -10.80 -19.71
CA SER A 205 -13.30 -11.97 -20.26
C SER A 205 -14.70 -12.24 -19.65
N ASP A 206 -15.00 -11.68 -18.46
CA ASP A 206 -16.32 -11.73 -17.83
C ASP A 206 -17.33 -10.69 -18.37
N GLY A 207 -16.87 -9.69 -19.12
CA GLY A 207 -17.69 -8.62 -19.72
C GLY A 207 -18.33 -7.65 -18.72
N THR A 208 -17.98 -7.72 -17.44
CA THR A 208 -18.54 -6.91 -16.35
C THR A 208 -17.54 -5.96 -15.72
N ARG A 209 -16.24 -6.24 -15.87
CA ARG A 209 -15.14 -5.45 -15.35
C ARG A 209 -14.21 -5.03 -16.48
N VAL A 210 -13.47 -3.97 -16.23
CA VAL A 210 -12.41 -3.48 -17.11
C VAL A 210 -11.09 -3.77 -16.42
N SER A 211 -10.24 -4.52 -17.10
CA SER A 211 -8.86 -4.75 -16.70
C SER A 211 -8.07 -3.49 -16.97
N VAL A 212 -7.32 -3.05 -15.97
CA VAL A 212 -6.58 -1.79 -15.95
C VAL A 212 -5.12 -2.08 -15.69
N ARG A 213 -4.25 -1.45 -16.48
CA ARG A 213 -2.82 -1.39 -16.23
C ARG A 213 -2.36 0.06 -16.31
N ILE A 214 -1.57 0.51 -15.35
CA ILE A 214 -1.05 1.87 -15.29
C ILE A 214 0.47 1.78 -15.33
N GLU A 215 1.05 2.34 -16.38
CA GLU A 215 2.48 2.27 -16.68
C GLU A 215 3.14 3.64 -16.57
N GLY A 216 4.40 3.69 -16.16
CA GLY A 216 5.20 4.91 -16.05
C GLY A 216 6.00 4.95 -14.76
N SER A 217 7.01 5.83 -14.67
CA SER A 217 7.83 5.97 -13.45
C SER A 217 6.97 6.60 -12.35
N MET A 218 6.60 5.79 -11.37
CA MET A 218 5.80 6.20 -10.22
C MET A 218 6.64 6.13 -8.95
N ASP A 219 6.59 7.20 -8.17
CA ASP A 219 7.03 7.12 -6.79
C ASP A 219 6.03 6.29 -5.96
N LEU A 220 6.47 5.89 -4.78
CA LEU A 220 5.68 5.08 -3.88
C LEU A 220 4.32 5.72 -3.54
N VAL A 221 4.30 7.01 -3.24
CA VAL A 221 3.07 7.68 -2.80
C VAL A 221 2.02 7.66 -3.91
N LEU A 222 2.46 7.89 -5.14
CA LEU A 222 1.62 7.83 -6.32
C LEU A 222 1.10 6.42 -6.58
N ALA A 223 2.00 5.43 -6.61
CA ALA A 223 1.64 4.04 -6.85
C ALA A 223 0.63 3.51 -5.83
N THR A 224 0.87 3.74 -4.54
CA THR A 224 -0.05 3.37 -3.47
C THR A 224 -1.43 4.00 -3.62
N ARG A 225 -1.49 5.28 -3.99
CA ARG A 225 -2.77 5.96 -4.20
C ARG A 225 -3.53 5.36 -5.37
N ILE A 226 -2.82 4.97 -6.43
CA ILE A 226 -3.39 4.32 -7.60
C ILE A 226 -3.89 2.91 -7.24
N GLU A 227 -3.09 2.10 -6.54
CA GLU A 227 -3.52 0.77 -6.06
C GLU A 227 -4.77 0.86 -5.19
N SER A 228 -4.76 1.75 -4.20
CA SER A 228 -5.90 1.95 -3.29
C SER A 228 -7.15 2.40 -4.06
N LEU A 229 -6.97 3.19 -5.12
CA LEU A 229 -8.04 3.64 -5.99
C LEU A 229 -8.64 2.49 -6.80
N LEU A 230 -7.81 1.56 -7.29
CA LEU A 230 -8.26 0.37 -8.01
C LEU A 230 -9.04 -0.59 -7.11
N ASP A 231 -8.68 -0.71 -5.83
CA ASP A 231 -9.34 -1.62 -4.89
C ASP A 231 -10.75 -1.12 -4.47
N ILE A 232 -11.05 0.18 -4.62
CA ILE A 232 -12.33 0.79 -4.20
C ILE A 232 -13.30 1.06 -5.36
N LEU A 233 -12.86 0.91 -6.61
CA LEU A 233 -13.65 1.13 -7.82
C LEU A 233 -14.06 -0.21 -8.47
#